data_AF-A0A6A5X636-F1
#
_entry.id   AF-A0A6A5X636-F1
#
_cell.length_a   1.000
_cell.length_b   1.000
_cell.length_c   1.000
_cell.angle_alpha   90.00
_cell.angle_beta   90.00
_cell.angle_gamma   90.00
#
_symmetry.space_group_name_H-M   'P 1'
#
loop_
_entity.id
_entity.type
_entity.pdbx_description
1 polymer ?
#
loop_
_entity_poly.entity_id
_entity_poly.type
_entity_poly.pdbx_seq_one_letter_code
_entity_poly.pdbx_strand_id
1 'polypeptide(L)'
;LLESVVAIEAEVLAEDHPDRLASQHALAGAYYANGETKRAIELMEYVVLVKAHVFRADHPSRLVSGNVLRDMRAKRTESLY
;
A
#
# COMPACT_ATOMS: atom_id res chain seq x y z
N LEU A 1 3.70 -10.73 11.67
CA LEU A 1 3.03 -9.73 12.54
C LEU A 1 2.08 -8.86 11.74
N LEU A 2 2.57 -8.06 10.78
CA LEU A 2 1.73 -7.15 9.97
C LEU A 2 0.65 -7.87 9.15
N GLU A 3 0.94 -9.04 8.56
CA GLU A 3 -0.09 -9.84 7.86
C GLU A 3 -1.27 -10.19 8.79
N SER A 4 -0.99 -10.59 10.03
CA SER A 4 -2.02 -10.92 11.02
C SER A 4 -2.83 -9.69 11.45
N VAL A 5 -2.16 -8.53 11.62
CA VAL A 5 -2.84 -7.26 11.93
C VAL A 5 -3.80 -6.87 10.80
N VAL A 6 -3.31 -6.87 9.56
CA VAL A 6 -4.15 -6.54 8.39
C VAL A 6 -5.32 -7.51 8.23
N ALA A 7 -5.12 -8.80 8.52
CA ALA A 7 -6.19 -9.79 8.48
C ALA A 7 -7.28 -9.51 9.53
N ILE A 8 -6.91 -9.19 10.77
CA ILE A 8 -7.87 -8.84 11.82
C ILE A 8 -8.60 -7.54 11.48
N GLU A 9 -7.86 -6.51 11.06
CA GLU A 9 -8.44 -5.22 10.66
C GLU A 9 -9.38 -5.36 9.46
N ALA A 10 -9.14 -6.31 8.56
CA ALA A 10 -10.02 -6.55 7.43
C ALA A 10 -11.41 -7.05 7.82
N GLU A 11 -11.53 -7.73 8.97
CA GLU A 11 -12.78 -8.24 9.52
C GLU A 11 -13.53 -7.18 10.35
N VAL A 12 -12.80 -6.27 11.01
CA VAL A 12 -13.39 -5.33 11.99
C VAL A 12 -13.47 -3.87 11.52
N LEU A 13 -12.67 -3.48 10.53
CA LEU A 13 -12.59 -2.11 10.01
C LEU A 13 -13.03 -2.05 8.55
N ALA A 14 -13.81 -1.02 8.23
CA ALA A 14 -14.15 -0.69 6.85
C ALA A 14 -12.88 -0.52 6.00
N GLU A 15 -13.00 -0.76 4.70
CA GLU A 15 -11.86 -0.73 3.78
C GLU A 15 -11.13 0.63 3.74
N ASP A 16 -11.87 1.71 3.96
CA ASP A 16 -11.37 3.09 3.99
C ASP A 16 -10.90 3.55 5.37
N HIS A 17 -10.94 2.68 6.37
CA HIS A 17 -10.53 3.04 7.72
C HIS A 17 -9.03 3.43 7.75
N PRO A 18 -8.66 4.59 8.32
CA PRO A 18 -7.28 5.08 8.32
C PRO A 18 -6.25 4.07 8.85
N ASP A 19 -6.58 3.39 9.96
CA ASP A 19 -5.66 2.42 10.59
C ASP A 19 -5.41 1.19 9.70
N ARG A 20 -6.46 0.64 9.07
CA ARG A 20 -6.35 -0.46 8.11
C ARG A 20 -5.47 -0.07 6.94
N LEU A 21 -5.69 1.12 6.37
CA LEU A 21 -4.88 1.62 5.25
C LEU A 21 -3.42 1.88 5.66
N ALA A 22 -3.17 2.29 6.91
CA ALA A 22 -1.81 2.49 7.44
C ALA A 22 -1.07 1.15 7.63
N SER A 23 -1.73 0.16 8.23
CA SER A 23 -1.18 -1.20 8.40
C SER A 23 -0.90 -1.89 7.06
N GLN A 24 -1.79 -1.75 6.09
CA GLN A 24 -1.59 -2.26 4.73
C GLN A 24 -0.42 -1.56 4.01
N HIS A 25 -0.27 -0.25 4.18
CA HIS A 25 0.88 0.49 3.64
C HIS A 25 2.20 -0.02 4.26
N ALA A 26 2.23 -0.22 5.57
CA ALA A 26 3.40 -0.76 6.28
C ALA A 26 3.72 -2.19 5.82
N LEU A 27 2.71 -3.04 5.63
CA LEU A 27 2.88 -4.40 5.12
C LEU A 27 3.43 -4.40 3.69
N ALA A 28 2.95 -3.50 2.82
CA ALA A 28 3.51 -3.35 1.47
C ALA A 28 4.99 -2.94 1.51
N GLY A 29 5.36 -2.01 2.42
CA GLY A 29 6.75 -1.64 2.67
C GLY A 29 7.61 -2.82 3.15
N ALA A 30 7.06 -3.67 4.03
CA ALA A 30 7.74 -4.86 4.52
C ALA A 30 7.96 -5.91 3.42
N TYR A 31 6.95 -6.20 2.59
CA TYR A 31 7.13 -7.06 1.42
C TYR A 31 8.20 -6.52 0.47
N TYR A 32 8.20 -5.21 0.25
CA TYR A 32 9.17 -4.57 -0.63
C TYR A 32 10.60 -4.73 -0.11
N ALA A 33 10.82 -4.48 1.19
CA ALA A 33 12.12 -4.68 1.84
C ALA A 33 12.57 -6.16 1.83
N ASN A 34 11.62 -7.10 1.83
CA ASN A 34 11.89 -8.54 1.74
C ASN A 34 12.09 -9.04 0.31
N GLY A 35 12.08 -8.16 -0.70
CA GLY A 35 12.23 -8.53 -2.11
C GLY A 35 10.96 -9.09 -2.77
N GLU A 36 9.85 -9.21 -2.02
CA GLU A 36 8.54 -9.65 -2.50
C GLU A 36 7.83 -8.52 -3.27
N THR A 37 8.53 -7.96 -4.26
CA THR A 37 8.16 -6.73 -4.99
C THR A 37 6.78 -6.83 -5.64
N LYS A 38 6.37 -8.01 -6.12
CA LYS A 38 5.04 -8.22 -6.70
C LYS A 38 3.93 -8.03 -5.66
N ARG A 39 4.04 -8.69 -4.49
CA ARG A 39 3.04 -8.58 -3.40
C ARG A 39 3.00 -7.16 -2.83
N ALA A 40 4.15 -6.50 -2.72
CA ALA A 40 4.25 -5.11 -2.29
C ALA A 40 3.46 -4.17 -3.22
N ILE A 41 3.66 -4.31 -4.53
CA ILE A 41 2.98 -3.48 -5.54
C ILE A 41 1.47 -3.75 -5.53
N GLU A 42 1.04 -5.00 -5.52
CA GLU A 42 -0.39 -5.36 -5.50
C GLU A 42 -1.10 -4.77 -4.27
N LEU A 43 -0.48 -4.85 -3.08
CA LEU A 43 -1.05 -4.28 -1.86
C LEU A 43 -1.05 -2.75 -1.89
N MET A 44 0.01 -2.12 -2.39
CA MET A 44 0.08 -0.66 -2.49
C MET A 44 -0.92 -0.11 -3.55
N GLU A 45 -1.16 -0.85 -4.64
CA GLU A 45 -2.21 -0.53 -5.62
C GLU A 45 -3.59 -0.48 -4.97
N TYR A 46 -3.91 -1.47 -4.12
CA TYR A 46 -5.15 -1.48 -3.36
C TYR A 46 -5.26 -0.23 -2.45
N VAL A 47 -4.21 0.08 -1.67
CA VAL A 47 -4.21 1.26 -0.79
C VAL A 47 -4.42 2.56 -1.57
N VAL A 48 -3.77 2.72 -2.73
CA VAL A 48 -3.95 3.89 -3.59
C VAL A 48 -5.36 3.98 -4.14
N LEU A 49 -5.95 2.85 -4.54
CA LEU A 49 -7.32 2.78 -5.06
C LEU A 49 -8.32 3.25 -4.00
N VAL A 50 -8.29 2.69 -2.79
CA VAL A 50 -9.22 3.07 -1.72
C VAL A 50 -9.04 4.55 -1.34
N LYS A 51 -7.80 5.00 -1.15
CA LYS A 51 -7.53 6.42 -0.86
C LYS A 51 -8.00 7.37 -1.95
N ALA A 52 -8.05 6.92 -3.20
CA ALA A 52 -8.54 7.74 -4.31
C ALA A 52 -10.07 7.94 -4.29
N HIS A 53 -10.82 7.01 -3.69
CA HIS A 53 -12.27 7.12 -3.49
C HIS A 53 -12.63 8.02 -2.30
N VAL A 54 -11.78 8.08 -1.28
CA VAL A 54 -12.05 8.78 -0.01
C VAL A 54 -11.46 10.19 0.00
N PHE A 55 -10.25 10.35 -0.53
CA PHE A 55 -9.51 11.61 -0.47
C PHE A 55 -9.44 12.31 -1.84
N ARG A 56 -9.52 13.64 -1.81
CA ARG A 56 -9.22 14.49 -2.98
C ARG A 56 -7.80 14.25 -3.49
N ALA A 57 -7.57 14.56 -4.76
CA ALA A 57 -6.32 14.28 -5.45
C ALA A 57 -5.08 14.96 -4.81
N ASP A 58 -5.27 16.10 -4.15
CA ASP A 58 -4.25 16.90 -3.47
C ASP A 58 -4.01 16.49 -2.01
N HIS A 59 -4.75 15.51 -1.49
CA HIS A 59 -4.62 15.09 -0.11
C HIS A 59 -3.25 14.44 0.16
N PRO A 60 -2.49 14.87 1.18
CA PRO A 60 -1.12 14.39 1.43
C PRO A 60 -1.01 12.86 1.53
N SER A 61 -1.93 12.21 2.24
CA SER A 61 -1.92 10.74 2.41
C SER A 61 -2.08 9.98 1.09
N ARG A 62 -2.82 10.55 0.12
CA ARG A 62 -3.01 9.97 -1.22
C ARG A 62 -1.75 10.15 -2.07
N LEU A 63 -1.14 11.34 -2.02
CA LEU A 63 0.10 11.65 -2.72
C LEU A 63 1.25 10.75 -2.25
N VAL A 64 1.40 10.55 -0.94
CA VAL A 64 2.44 9.68 -0.36
C VAL A 64 2.32 8.25 -0.89
N SER A 65 1.14 7.62 -0.79
CA SER A 65 0.95 6.26 -1.32
C SER A 65 1.16 6.16 -2.83
N GLY A 66 0.75 7.18 -3.59
CA GLY A 66 0.96 7.22 -5.04
C GLY A 66 2.43 7.32 -5.44
N ASN A 67 3.22 8.11 -4.71
CA ASN A 67 4.66 8.21 -4.92
C ASN A 67 5.37 6.90 -4.59
N VAL A 68 5.04 6.28 -3.45
CA VAL A 68 5.63 4.98 -3.07
C VAL A 68 5.33 3.91 -4.13
N LEU A 69 4.11 3.84 -4.64
CA LEU A 69 3.76 2.89 -5.71
C LEU A 69 4.55 3.15 -7.00
N ARG A 70 4.76 4.43 -7.36
CA ARG A 70 5.54 4.81 -8.54
C ARG A 70 6.99 4.34 -8.39
N ASP A 71 7.60 4.56 -7.23
CA ASP A 71 8.99 4.18 -6.95
C ASP A 71 9.18 2.65 -6.97
N MET A 72 8.24 1.90 -6.35
CA MET A 72 8.26 0.43 -6.38
C MET A 72 8.21 -0.11 -7.82
N ARG A 73 7.35 0.48 -8.67
CA ARG A 73 7.22 0.07 -10.08
C ARG A 73 8.46 0.42 -10.90
N ALA A 74 9.06 1.60 -10.69
CA ALA A 74 10.28 2.02 -11.38
C ALA A 74 11.45 1.07 -11.07
N LYS A 75 11.66 0.74 -9.79
CA LYS A 75 12.70 -0.20 -9.37
C LYS A 75 12.46 -1.62 -9.87
N ARG A 76 11.20 -2.05 -9.96
CA ARG A 76 10.86 -3.35 -10.59
C ARG A 76 11.26 -3.37 -12.06
N THR A 77 11.04 -2.28 -12.80
CA THR A 77 11.45 -2.21 -14.21
C THR A 77 12.96 -2.16 -14.36
N GLU A 78 13.69 -1.47 -13.49
CA GLU A 78 15.16 -1.45 -13.48
C GLU A 78 15.76 -2.84 -13.21
N SER A 79 15.14 -3.64 -12.34
CA SER A 79 15.61 -4.99 -12.01
C SER A 79 15.38 -6.03 -13.12
N LEU A 80 14.68 -5.67 -14.20
CA LEU A 80 14.41 -6.55 -15.34
C LEU A 80 15.34 -6.30 -16.54
N TYR A 81 16.32 -5.39 -16.40
CA TYR A 81 17.39 -5.11 -17.36
C TYR A 81 18.75 -5.44 -16.76
#